data_AF-A0A661XKA6-F1
#
_entry.id   AF-A0A661XKA6-F1
#
_cell.length_a   1.000
_cell.length_b   1.000
_cell.length_c   1.000
_cell.angle_alpha   90.00
_cell.angle_beta   90.00
_cell.angle_gamma   90.00
#
_symmetry.space_group_name_H-M   'P 1'
#
loop_
_entity.id
_entity.type
_entity.pdbx_description
1 polymer ?
#
loop_
_entity_poly.entity_id
_entity_poly.type
_entity_poly.pdbx_seq_one_letter_code
_entity_poly.pdbx_strand_id
1 'polypeptide(L)'
;MELRDIKNVLILGSGTLGLRIGLAAAINNYKVKIFDVHEDSFQQAIKVQDTILRQLVSESKLDENLIGEIKMRIEWTIDPEYAAKDADLVSESVTEDMELKKMVWERFGNLCPDEAILTTNTSYLLPSMFAEESGNPERFCALHFHDVFYANVV
;
A
#
# COMPACT_ATOMS: atom_id res chain seq x y z
N MET A 1 1.99 13.48 14.64
CA MET A 1 2.53 12.11 14.58
C MET A 1 4.04 12.18 14.36
N GLU A 2 4.83 11.41 15.09
CA GLU A 2 6.24 11.19 14.77
C GLU A 2 6.40 9.93 13.92
N LEU A 3 7.49 9.80 13.15
CA LEU A 3 7.71 8.63 12.28
C LEU A 3 7.65 7.29 13.02
N ARG A 4 8.03 7.26 14.31
CA ARG A 4 7.99 6.06 15.15
C ARG A 4 6.59 5.58 15.49
N ASP A 5 5.58 6.44 15.31
CA ASP A 5 4.19 6.16 15.67
C ASP A 5 3.48 5.36 14.57
N ILE A 6 4.01 5.33 13.34
CA ILE A 6 3.44 4.57 12.23
C ILE A 6 3.47 3.07 12.57
N LYS A 7 2.29 2.43 12.55
CA LYS A 7 2.09 1.00 12.75
C LYS A 7 1.17 0.38 11.69
N ASN A 8 0.20 1.15 11.18
CA ASN A 8 -0.83 0.70 10.26
C ASN A 8 -0.63 1.36 8.89
N VAL A 9 -0.43 0.54 7.87
CA VAL A 9 -0.24 0.97 6.48
C VAL A 9 -1.44 0.53 5.66
N LEU A 10 -2.08 1.47 4.99
CA LEU A 10 -3.12 1.21 4.01
C LEU A 10 -2.51 1.28 2.61
N ILE A 11 -2.73 0.23 1.81
CA ILE A 11 -2.42 0.21 0.39
C ILE A 11 -3.71 0.32 -0.40
N LEU A 12 -3.78 1.29 -1.33
CA LEU A 12 -4.90 1.42 -2.27
C LEU A 12 -4.51 0.81 -3.61
N GLY A 13 -5.10 -0.33 -3.95
CA GLY A 13 -4.80 -1.13 -5.12
C GLY A 13 -4.00 -2.38 -4.77
N SER A 14 -4.51 -3.55 -5.19
CA SER A 14 -3.87 -4.86 -4.97
C SER A 14 -3.04 -5.35 -6.17
N GLY A 15 -2.85 -4.49 -7.18
CA GLY A 15 -2.05 -4.77 -8.37
C GLY A 15 -0.56 -4.96 -8.07
N THR A 16 0.26 -5.02 -9.12
CA THR A 16 1.68 -5.40 -9.04
C THR A 16 2.47 -4.66 -7.96
N LEU A 17 2.44 -3.33 -7.95
CA LEU A 17 3.21 -2.54 -6.97
C LEU A 17 2.52 -2.47 -5.62
N GLY A 18 1.20 -2.29 -5.57
CA GLY A 18 0.46 -2.22 -4.31
C GLY A 18 0.67 -3.46 -3.44
N LEU A 19 0.52 -4.66 -4.01
CA LEU A 19 0.85 -5.90 -3.31
C LEU A 19 2.28 -5.91 -2.76
N ARG A 20 3.25 -5.51 -3.59
CA ARG A 20 4.67 -5.61 -3.22
C ARG A 20 5.06 -4.62 -2.13
N ILE A 21 4.54 -3.40 -2.20
CA ILE A 21 4.70 -2.38 -1.15
C ILE A 21 4.06 -2.88 0.15
N GLY A 22 2.82 -3.39 0.08
CA GLY A 22 2.13 -3.96 1.24
C GLY A 22 2.89 -5.14 1.85
N LEU A 23 3.42 -6.05 1.02
CA LEU A 23 4.23 -7.17 1.49
C LEU A 23 5.54 -6.71 2.14
N ALA A 24 6.23 -5.73 1.54
CA ALA A 24 7.46 -5.17 2.10
C ALA A 24 7.19 -4.51 3.47
N ALA A 25 6.06 -3.80 3.61
CA ALA A 25 5.63 -3.24 4.89
C ALA A 25 5.35 -4.36 5.92
N ALA A 26 4.64 -5.42 5.55
CA ALA A 26 4.35 -6.53 6.44
C ALA A 26 5.61 -7.27 6.92
N ILE A 27 6.59 -7.49 6.03
CA ILE A 27 7.91 -8.04 6.37
C ILE A 27 8.64 -7.16 7.39
N ASN A 28 8.47 -5.84 7.29
CA ASN A 28 9.04 -4.85 8.20
C ASN A 28 8.16 -4.56 9.43
N ASN A 29 7.29 -5.52 9.81
CA ASN A 29 6.49 -5.50 11.03
C ASN A 29 5.35 -4.47 11.09
N TYR A 30 4.93 -3.89 9.95
CA TYR A 30 3.72 -3.07 9.92
C TYR A 30 2.47 -3.94 9.79
N LYS A 31 1.34 -3.48 10.36
CA LYS A 31 0.02 -4.00 10.03
C LYS A 31 -0.42 -3.38 8.72
N VAL A 32 -0.94 -4.17 7.81
CA VAL A 32 -1.21 -3.75 6.44
C VAL A 32 -2.65 -4.08 6.08
N LYS A 33 -3.37 -3.08 5.59
CA LYS A 33 -4.65 -3.30 4.90
C LYS A 33 -4.42 -3.04 3.42
N ILE A 34 -4.84 -3.98 2.58
CA ILE A 34 -4.82 -3.82 1.12
C ILE A 34 -6.27 -3.71 0.65
N PHE A 35 -6.60 -2.54 0.13
CA PHE A 35 -7.90 -2.24 -0.44
C PHE A 35 -7.88 -2.44 -1.95
N ASP A 36 -8.91 -3.06 -2.49
CA ASP A 36 -9.21 -3.07 -3.93
C ASP A 36 -10.74 -3.03 -4.13
N VAL A 37 -11.19 -2.73 -5.34
CA VAL A 37 -12.63 -2.66 -5.64
C VAL A 37 -13.22 -4.02 -6.03
N HIS A 38 -12.36 -5.01 -6.32
CA HIS A 38 -12.77 -6.35 -6.73
C HIS A 38 -12.05 -7.43 -5.91
N GLU A 39 -12.81 -8.33 -5.30
CA GLU A 39 -12.25 -9.47 -4.56
C GLU A 39 -11.40 -10.40 -5.43
N ASP A 40 -11.74 -10.51 -6.71
CA ASP A 40 -11.02 -11.34 -7.68
C ASP A 40 -9.54 -10.93 -7.81
N SER A 41 -9.23 -9.65 -7.60
CA SER A 41 -7.85 -9.12 -7.62
C SER A 41 -6.98 -9.76 -6.52
N PHE A 42 -7.57 -10.11 -5.37
CA PHE A 42 -6.84 -10.66 -4.22
C PHE A 42 -6.28 -12.05 -4.50
N GLN A 43 -7.00 -12.89 -5.24
CA GLN A 43 -6.55 -14.26 -5.51
C GLN A 43 -5.25 -14.27 -6.30
N GLN A 44 -5.10 -13.36 -7.25
CA GLN A 44 -3.86 -13.22 -8.00
C GLN A 44 -2.76 -12.60 -7.12
N ALA A 45 -3.10 -11.58 -6.32
CA ALA A 45 -2.14 -10.93 -5.44
C ALA A 45 -1.54 -11.92 -4.41
N ILE A 46 -2.37 -12.76 -3.78
CA ILE A 46 -1.94 -13.78 -2.81
C ILE A 46 -1.01 -14.82 -3.45
N LYS A 47 -1.25 -15.23 -4.70
CA LYS A 47 -0.34 -16.14 -5.41
C LYS A 47 1.05 -15.51 -5.64
N VAL A 48 1.07 -14.22 -6.01
CA VAL A 48 2.31 -13.48 -6.21
C VAL A 48 3.03 -13.27 -4.88
N GLN A 49 2.29 -12.96 -3.80
CA GLN A 49 2.82 -12.88 -2.44
C GLN A 49 3.54 -14.18 -2.04
N ASP A 50 2.90 -15.33 -2.24
CA ASP A 50 3.47 -16.64 -1.92
C ASP A 50 4.72 -16.93 -2.73
N THR A 51 4.73 -16.52 -4.00
CA THR A 51 5.90 -16.68 -4.88
C THR A 51 7.07 -15.84 -4.37
N ILE A 52 6.83 -14.58 -4.02
CA ILE A 52 7.87 -13.68 -3.47
C ILE A 52 8.42 -14.25 -2.16
N LEU A 53 7.57 -14.65 -1.22
CA LEU A 53 8.00 -15.16 0.08
C LEU A 53 8.85 -16.43 -0.07
N ARG A 54 8.44 -17.38 -0.92
CA ARG A 54 9.24 -18.58 -1.20
C ARG A 54 10.59 -18.24 -1.82
N GLN A 55 10.63 -17.26 -2.73
CA GLN A 55 11.87 -16.79 -3.33
C GLN A 55 12.81 -16.22 -2.25
N LEU A 56 12.31 -15.34 -1.39
CA LEU A 56 13.11 -14.73 -0.31
C LEU A 56 13.65 -15.78 0.67
N VAL A 57 12.87 -16.82 1.00
CA VAL A 57 13.36 -17.96 1.79
C VAL A 57 14.46 -18.72 1.05
N SER A 58 14.27 -19.02 -0.24
CA SER A 58 15.27 -19.74 -1.04
C SER A 58 16.59 -18.97 -1.16
N GLU A 59 16.52 -17.64 -1.13
CA GLU A 59 17.68 -16.73 -1.14
C GLU A 59 18.25 -16.46 0.26
N SER A 60 17.75 -17.12 1.31
CA SER A 60 18.14 -16.90 2.71
C SER A 60 17.96 -15.45 3.19
N LYS A 61 17.05 -14.70 2.56
CA LYS A 61 16.69 -13.32 2.93
C LYS A 61 15.52 -13.24 3.91
N LEU A 62 14.82 -14.36 4.13
CA LEU A 62 13.69 -14.48 5.05
C LEU A 62 13.70 -15.86 5.72
N ASP A 63 13.39 -15.91 7.03
CA ASP A 63 13.14 -17.16 7.73
C ASP A 63 11.74 -17.69 7.40
N GLU A 64 11.64 -18.95 6.98
CA GLU A 64 10.38 -19.61 6.63
C GLU A 64 9.37 -19.58 7.78
N ASN A 65 9.84 -19.64 9.03
CA ASN A 65 8.97 -19.62 10.21
C ASN A 65 8.19 -18.30 10.36
N LEU A 66 8.68 -17.20 9.78
CA LEU A 66 8.05 -15.88 9.86
C LEU A 66 6.94 -15.69 8.81
N ILE A 67 6.82 -16.57 7.81
CA ILE A 67 5.83 -16.43 6.73
C ILE A 67 4.40 -16.34 7.28
N GLY A 68 4.07 -17.17 8.27
CA GLY A 68 2.74 -17.16 8.89
C GLY A 68 2.42 -15.81 9.53
N GLU A 69 3.36 -15.27 10.31
CA GLU A 69 3.19 -13.97 10.97
C GLU A 69 3.10 -12.81 9.97
N ILE A 70 3.90 -12.82 8.91
CA ILE A 70 3.87 -11.81 7.85
C ILE A 70 2.50 -11.80 7.17
N LYS A 71 1.98 -12.99 6.83
CA LYS A 71 0.64 -13.13 6.22
C LYS A 71 -0.46 -12.63 7.14
N MET A 72 -0.37 -12.92 8.44
CA MET A 72 -1.34 -12.45 9.44
C MET A 72 -1.37 -10.92 9.62
N ARG A 73 -0.31 -10.21 9.22
CA ARG A 73 -0.29 -8.74 9.23
C ARG A 73 -1.01 -8.12 8.04
N ILE A 74 -1.34 -8.89 7.01
CA ILE A 74 -1.98 -8.39 5.79
C ILE A 74 -3.46 -8.77 5.80
N GLU A 75 -4.31 -7.75 5.86
CA GLU A 75 -5.75 -7.86 5.71
C GLU A 75 -6.18 -7.37 4.33
N TRP A 76 -7.04 -8.13 3.67
CA TRP A 76 -7.58 -7.82 2.35
C TRP A 76 -9.02 -7.36 2.51
N THR A 77 -9.41 -6.26 1.89
CA THR A 77 -10.75 -5.72 2.06
C THR A 77 -11.24 -4.97 0.83
N ILE A 78 -12.55 -5.06 0.56
CA ILE A 78 -13.27 -4.21 -0.40
C ILE A 78 -14.10 -3.11 0.30
N ASP A 79 -14.08 -3.10 1.64
CA ASP A 79 -14.73 -2.09 2.47
C ASP A 79 -13.74 -0.93 2.70
N PRO A 80 -14.01 0.27 2.14
CA PRO A 80 -13.10 1.40 2.22
C PRO A 80 -13.11 2.06 3.62
N GLU A 81 -14.24 2.05 4.34
CA GLU A 81 -14.34 2.61 5.67
C GLU A 81 -13.51 1.76 6.65
N TYR A 82 -13.61 0.43 6.54
CA TYR A 82 -12.77 -0.50 7.27
C TYR A 82 -11.29 -0.35 6.93
N ALA A 83 -10.98 -0.17 5.64
CA ALA A 83 -9.62 0.01 5.15
C ALA A 83 -8.95 1.26 5.75
N ALA A 84 -9.69 2.38 5.80
CA ALA A 84 -9.16 3.68 6.19
C ALA A 84 -9.09 3.92 7.72
N LYS A 85 -9.96 3.26 8.49
CA LYS A 85 -10.27 3.58 9.90
C LYS A 85 -9.10 3.91 10.83
N ASP A 86 -7.97 3.23 10.68
CA ASP A 86 -6.81 3.30 11.57
C ASP A 86 -5.48 3.47 10.82
N ALA A 87 -5.54 3.94 9.56
CA ALA A 87 -4.35 4.12 8.74
C ALA A 87 -3.47 5.27 9.25
N ASP A 88 -2.19 4.99 9.49
CA ASP A 88 -1.17 6.01 9.81
C ASP A 88 -0.46 6.49 8.53
N LEU A 89 -0.28 5.58 7.58
CA LEU A 89 0.32 5.83 6.27
C LEU A 89 -0.55 5.19 5.18
N VAL A 90 -0.91 5.98 4.16
CA VAL A 90 -1.65 5.53 3.00
C VAL A 90 -0.76 5.58 1.77
N SER A 91 -0.67 4.47 1.03
CA SER A 91 0.09 4.35 -0.21
C SER A 91 -0.84 3.98 -1.35
N GLU A 92 -1.12 4.95 -2.21
CA GLU A 92 -1.92 4.76 -3.42
C GLU A 92 -1.08 4.16 -4.55
N SER A 93 -1.53 3.04 -5.11
CA SER A 93 -0.91 2.32 -6.23
C SER A 93 -1.98 1.72 -7.15
N VAL A 94 -3.02 2.51 -7.44
CA VAL A 94 -4.03 2.19 -8.46
C VAL A 94 -3.49 2.48 -9.86
N THR A 95 -4.26 2.09 -10.88
CA THR A 95 -3.93 2.33 -12.30
C THR A 95 -3.57 3.79 -12.55
N GLU A 96 -2.63 3.99 -13.48
CA GLU A 96 -2.14 5.32 -13.87
C GLU A 96 -3.16 6.06 -14.76
N ASP A 97 -4.30 6.36 -14.16
CA ASP A 97 -5.43 7.08 -14.74
C ASP A 97 -5.79 8.28 -13.84
N MET A 98 -5.86 9.47 -14.44
CA MET A 98 -6.02 10.71 -13.70
C MET A 98 -7.37 10.78 -12.95
N GLU A 99 -8.47 10.45 -13.64
CA GLU A 99 -9.81 10.52 -13.06
C GLU A 99 -9.97 9.48 -11.95
N LEU A 100 -9.44 8.27 -12.15
CA LEU A 100 -9.42 7.23 -11.13
C LEU A 100 -8.69 7.69 -9.86
N LYS A 101 -7.47 8.23 -9.99
CA LYS A 101 -6.70 8.67 -8.84
C LYS A 101 -7.38 9.82 -8.11
N LYS A 102 -8.00 10.76 -8.82
CA LYS A 102 -8.82 11.82 -8.21
C LYS A 102 -9.98 11.24 -7.40
N MET A 103 -10.77 10.33 -7.98
CA MET A 103 -11.86 9.67 -7.26
C MET A 103 -11.38 8.90 -6.02
N VAL A 104 -10.22 8.24 -6.11
CA VAL A 104 -9.60 7.55 -4.98
C VAL A 104 -9.25 8.55 -3.88
N TRP A 105 -8.62 9.67 -4.20
CA TRP A 105 -8.22 10.66 -3.20
C TRP A 105 -9.39 11.43 -2.62
N GLU A 106 -10.40 11.78 -3.40
CA GLU A 106 -11.64 12.38 -2.90
C GLU A 106 -12.33 11.46 -1.88
N ARG A 107 -12.27 10.14 -2.09
CA ARG A 107 -12.82 9.16 -1.16
C ARG A 107 -11.94 8.99 0.08
N PHE A 108 -10.70 8.57 -0.11
CA PHE A 108 -9.82 8.15 0.99
C PHE A 108 -9.26 9.33 1.77
N GLY A 109 -9.11 10.51 1.16
CA GLY A 109 -8.74 11.74 1.86
C GLY A 109 -9.72 12.10 2.99
N ASN A 110 -11.01 11.82 2.79
CA ASN A 110 -12.07 12.05 3.77
C ASN A 110 -12.25 10.90 4.77
N LEU A 111 -11.94 9.65 4.36
CA LEU A 111 -12.10 8.48 5.22
C LEU A 111 -10.92 8.26 6.18
N CYS A 112 -9.71 8.67 5.78
CA CYS A 112 -8.51 8.45 6.58
C CYS A 112 -8.44 9.44 7.76
N PRO A 113 -7.93 9.01 8.92
CA PRO A 113 -7.70 9.88 10.07
C PRO A 113 -6.92 11.14 9.71
N ASP A 114 -7.19 12.29 10.35
CA ASP A 114 -6.56 13.60 10.05
C ASP A 114 -5.03 13.62 10.16
N GLU A 115 -4.46 12.70 10.94
CA GLU A 115 -3.02 12.55 11.14
C GLU A 115 -2.32 11.59 10.16
N ALA A 116 -3.09 10.87 9.33
CA ALA A 116 -2.57 9.93 8.36
C ALA A 116 -1.73 10.64 7.29
N ILE A 117 -0.56 10.10 6.97
CA ILE A 117 0.26 10.57 5.84
C ILE A 117 -0.32 9.98 4.55
N LEU A 118 -0.62 10.82 3.58
CA LEU A 118 -1.22 10.40 2.31
C LEU A 118 -0.14 10.39 1.23
N THR A 119 0.06 9.26 0.55
CA THR A 119 1.11 9.14 -0.47
C THR A 119 0.62 8.53 -1.76
N THR A 120 1.12 9.02 -2.89
CA THR A 120 0.90 8.43 -4.21
C THR A 120 2.18 7.84 -4.79
N ASN A 121 2.03 6.70 -5.45
CA ASN A 121 3.07 6.00 -6.21
C ASN A 121 3.01 6.30 -7.71
N THR A 122 2.39 7.42 -8.12
CA THR A 122 2.35 7.83 -9.53
C THR A 122 3.76 7.94 -10.10
N SER A 123 3.93 7.42 -11.32
CA SER A 123 5.20 7.39 -12.06
C SER A 123 5.21 8.37 -13.25
N TYR A 124 4.04 8.76 -13.74
CA TYR A 124 3.90 9.64 -14.90
C TYR A 124 3.19 10.96 -14.59
N LEU A 125 2.18 10.92 -13.72
CA LEU A 125 1.39 12.09 -13.37
C LEU A 125 2.12 12.90 -12.29
N LEU A 126 1.98 14.22 -12.34
CA LEU A 126 2.47 15.11 -11.30
C LEU A 126 1.68 14.87 -10.00
N PRO A 127 2.34 14.57 -8.86
CA PRO A 127 1.66 14.38 -7.58
C PRO A 127 0.79 15.57 -7.16
N SER A 128 1.18 16.79 -7.52
CA SER A 128 0.41 18.01 -7.22
C SER A 128 -0.97 18.05 -7.88
N MET A 129 -1.25 17.20 -8.88
CA MET A 129 -2.58 17.09 -9.51
C MET A 129 -3.63 16.40 -8.63
N PHE A 130 -3.23 15.83 -7.49
CA PHE A 130 -4.12 15.11 -6.57
C PHE A 130 -4.13 15.69 -5.14
N ALA A 131 -3.28 16.69 -4.89
CA ALA A 131 -3.07 17.19 -3.53
C ALA A 131 -4.34 17.83 -2.96
N GLU A 132 -5.07 18.61 -3.76
CA GLU A 132 -6.35 19.22 -3.36
C GLU A 132 -7.43 18.16 -3.16
N GLU A 133 -7.53 17.18 -4.06
CA GLU A 133 -8.48 16.07 -3.99
C GLU A 133 -8.26 15.19 -2.75
N SER A 134 -7.04 15.15 -2.21
CA SER A 134 -6.74 14.45 -0.95
C SER A 134 -7.41 15.08 0.29
N GLY A 135 -8.01 16.26 0.15
CA GLY A 135 -8.67 17.02 1.22
C GLY A 135 -7.72 17.74 2.17
N ASN A 136 -6.43 17.39 2.16
CA ASN A 136 -5.41 18.09 2.92
C ASN A 136 -4.04 18.01 2.20
N PRO A 137 -3.73 19.00 1.34
CA PRO A 137 -2.48 19.05 0.60
C PRO A 137 -1.22 19.01 1.46
N GLU A 138 -1.26 19.49 2.72
CA GLU A 138 -0.06 19.60 3.57
C GLU A 138 0.49 18.25 4.03
N ARG A 139 -0.36 17.21 4.08
CA ARG A 139 0.02 15.83 4.43
C ARG A 139 0.12 14.91 3.21
N PHE A 140 -0.03 15.46 2.01
CA PHE A 140 0.04 14.73 0.76
C PHE A 140 1.46 14.73 0.19
N CYS A 141 2.01 13.54 -0.06
CA CYS A 141 3.39 13.38 -0.50
C CYS A 141 3.48 12.43 -1.70
N ALA A 142 4.54 12.59 -2.49
CA ALA A 142 4.94 11.56 -3.43
C ALA A 142 5.83 10.55 -2.70
N LEU A 143 5.45 9.27 -2.75
CA LEU A 143 6.27 8.17 -2.25
C LEU A 143 6.39 7.13 -3.36
N HIS A 144 7.32 7.39 -4.27
CA HIS A 144 7.47 6.64 -5.50
C HIS A 144 8.35 5.40 -5.27
N PHE A 145 7.79 4.23 -5.56
CA PHE A 145 8.44 2.93 -5.44
C PHE A 145 8.72 2.34 -6.81
N HIS A 146 9.91 1.74 -6.91
CA HIS A 146 10.20 0.73 -7.91
C HIS A 146 9.94 -0.67 -7.35
N ASP A 147 10.27 -1.70 -8.14
CA ASP A 147 10.22 -3.08 -7.67
C ASP A 147 11.10 -3.29 -6.42
N VAL A 148 10.45 -3.49 -5.27
CA VAL A 148 11.11 -3.57 -3.96
C VAL A 148 11.75 -4.93 -3.67
N PHE A 149 11.58 -5.95 -4.52
CA PHE A 149 12.12 -7.29 -4.27
C PHE A 149 13.15 -7.73 -5.30
N TYR A 150 12.99 -7.35 -6.56
CA TYR A 150 13.80 -7.89 -7.66
C TYR A 150 14.73 -6.87 -8.30
N ALA A 151 14.44 -5.57 -8.18
CA ALA A 151 15.28 -4.55 -8.77
C ALA A 151 16.28 -4.01 -7.75
N ASN A 152 17.56 -4.09 -8.10
CA ASN A 152 18.58 -3.24 -7.49
C ASN A 152 18.65 -1.97 -8.32
N VAL A 153 17.70 -1.06 -8.11
CA VAL A 153 17.78 0.28 -8.69
C VAL A 153 18.79 1.06 -7.85
N VAL A 154 19.89 1.48 -8.48
CA VAL A 154 20.90 2.39 -7.92
C VAL A 154 20.44 3.83 -8.14
#